data_AF-A0A933GM38-F1
#
_entry.id   AF-A0A933GM38-F1
#
_cell.length_a   1.000
_cell.length_b   1.000
_cell.length_c   1.000
_cell.angle_alpha   90.00
_cell.angle_beta   90.00
_cell.angle_gamma   90.00
#
_symmetry.space_group_name_H-M   'P 1'
#
loop_
_entity.id
_entity.type
_entity.pdbx_description
1 polymer ?
#
loop_
_entity_poly.entity_id
_entity_poly.type
_entity_poly.pdbx_seq_one_letter_code
_entity_poly.pdbx_strand_id
1 'polypeptide(L)' 'MASPCEKIHNLGIILKEKGPIDAYQEISPALESSVMQTVRSVLKGCCAGCAVPVGLFKAMQVSACLALPKDIMIKISS' A
#
# COMPACT_ATOMS: atom_id res chain seq x y z
N MET A 1 -11.15 -9.29 -6.02
CA MET A 1 -10.21 -9.80 -7.05
C MET A 1 -8.81 -9.76 -6.46
N ALA A 2 -8.09 -10.88 -6.43
CA ALA A 2 -6.74 -10.97 -5.84
C ALA A 2 -5.67 -10.93 -6.95
N SER A 3 -4.49 -10.36 -6.65
CA SER A 3 -3.37 -10.28 -7.60
C SER A 3 -2.78 -11.66 -7.89
N PRO A 4 -2.44 -12.00 -9.15
CA PRO A 4 -1.69 -13.23 -9.46
C PRO A 4 -0.21 -13.15 -9.05
N CYS A 5 0.28 -12.00 -8.60
CA CYS A 5 1.63 -11.88 -8.07
C CYS A 5 1.68 -12.38 -6.62
N GLU A 6 2.35 -13.52 -6.40
CA GLU A 6 2.47 -14.18 -5.09
C GLU A 6 2.98 -13.24 -3.99
N LYS A 7 3.97 -12.39 -4.29
CA LYS A 7 4.52 -11.43 -3.32
C LYS A 7 3.49 -10.39 -2.88
N ILE A 8 2.63 -9.95 -3.79
CA ILE A 8 1.54 -9.01 -3.48
C ILE A 8 0.42 -9.72 -2.72
N HIS A 9 0.13 -10.98 -3.06
CA HIS A 9 -0.81 -11.79 -2.30
C HIS A 9 -0.37 -11.95 -0.84
N ASN A 10 0.89 -12.33 -0.62
CA ASN A 10 1.49 -12.48 0.72
C ASN A 10 1.50 -11.16 1.49
N LEU A 11 1.82 -10.03 0.83
CA LEU A 11 1.70 -8.71 1.44
C LEU A 11 0.27 -8.45 1.94
N GLY A 12 -0.74 -8.80 1.15
CA GLY A 12 -2.16 -8.65 1.53
C GLY A 12 -2.54 -9.51 2.73
N ILE A 13 -2.04 -10.75 2.82
CA ILE A 13 -2.25 -11.63 3.98
C ILE A 13 -1.66 -10.99 5.25
N ILE A 14 -0.38 -10.58 5.19
CA ILE A 14 0.33 -10.03 6.36
C ILE A 14 -0.32 -8.73 6.86
N LEU A 15 -0.76 -7.86 5.93
CA LEU A 15 -1.49 -6.63 6.30
C LEU A 15 -2.84 -6.95 6.95
N LYS A 16 -3.54 -7.99 6.48
CA LYS A 16 -4.80 -8.43 7.09
C LYS A 16 -4.59 -8.99 8.50
N GLU A 17 -3.53 -9.76 8.71
CA GLU A 17 -3.16 -10.32 10.02
C GLU A 17 -2.76 -9.25 11.04
N LYS A 18 -2.14 -8.14 10.58
CA LYS A 18 -1.85 -6.98 11.43
C LYS A 18 -3.10 -6.27 11.97
N GLY A 19 -4.26 -6.51 11.37
CA GLY A 19 -5.52 -5.91 11.78
C GLY A 19 -5.73 -4.49 11.25
N PRO A 20 -6.68 -3.74 11.82
CA PRO A 20 -7.01 -2.39 11.37
C PRO A 20 -5.81 -1.45 11.42
N ILE A 21 -5.66 -0.62 10.39
CA ILE A 21 -4.61 0.40 10.29
C ILE A 21 -5.24 1.77 10.58
N ASP A 22 -4.61 2.54 11.48
CA ASP A 22 -4.97 3.94 11.72
C ASP A 22 -4.35 4.82 10.63
N ALA A 23 -5.19 5.22 9.67
CA ALA A 23 -4.75 6.06 8.55
C ALA A 23 -4.25 7.45 8.99
N TYR A 24 -4.71 8.00 10.13
CA TYR A 24 -4.23 9.29 10.64
C TYR A 24 -2.82 9.18 11.20
N GLN A 25 -2.50 8.09 11.90
CA GLN A 25 -1.13 7.81 12.32
C GLN A 25 -0.20 7.59 11.13
N GLU A 26 -0.71 7.00 10.04
CA GLU A 26 0.10 6.74 8.84
C GLU A 26 0.49 7.99 8.05
N ILE A 27 -0.29 9.08 8.09
CA ILE A 27 0.03 10.32 7.35
C ILE A 27 1.08 11.18 8.05
N SER A 28 1.22 11.06 9.38
CA SER A 28 2.23 11.76 10.18
C SER A 28 2.79 10.82 11.25
N PRO A 29 3.49 9.75 10.84
CA PRO A 29 3.99 8.78 11.79
C PRO A 29 5.11 9.41 12.61
N ALA A 30 5.05 9.23 13.94
CA ALA A 30 6.12 9.71 14.83
C ALA A 30 7.48 9.03 14.54
N LEU A 31 7.47 7.84 13.92
CA LEU A 31 8.66 7.10 13.52
C LEU A 31 8.59 6.67 12.05
N GLU A 32 7.74 5.68 11.75
CA GLU A 32 7.65 5.07 10.42
C GLU A 32 6.23 4.54 10.19
N SER A 33 5.77 4.60 8.93
CA SER A 33 4.49 4.03 8.51
C SER A 33 4.51 2.51 8.67
N SER A 34 3.53 1.96 9.38
CA SER A 34 3.37 0.51 9.61
C SER A 34 3.10 -0.24 8.30
N VAL A 35 2.39 0.40 7.37
CA VAL A 35 2.13 -0.13 6.02
C VAL A 35 3.44 -0.21 5.25
N MET A 36 4.21 0.88 5.21
CA MET A 36 5.45 0.95 4.45
C MET A 36 6.56 0.10 5.05
N GLN A 37 6.59 -0.07 6.38
CA GLN A 37 7.48 -1.01 7.05
C GLN A 37 7.18 -2.45 6.61
N THR A 38 5.89 -2.83 6.54
CA THR A 38 5.45 -4.15 6.08
C THR A 38 5.78 -4.36 4.59
N VAL A 39 5.55 -3.34 3.76
CA VAL A 39 5.97 -3.35 2.36
C VAL A 39 7.48 -3.62 2.26
N ARG A 40 8.30 -2.89 3.02
CA ARG A 40 9.76 -3.04 2.99
C ARG A 40 10.23 -4.40 3.50
N SER A 41 9.51 -5.02 4.44
CA SER A 41 9.87 -6.35 4.93
C SER A 41 9.54 -7.46 3.92
N VAL A 42 8.41 -7.35 3.22
CA VAL A 42 7.89 -8.38 2.30
C VAL A 42 8.42 -8.23 0.88
N LEU A 43 8.48 -7.01 0.36
CA LEU A 43 8.84 -6.72 -1.03
C LEU A 43 10.30 -6.32 -1.14
N LYS A 44 11.06 -7.10 -1.91
CA LYS A 44 12.50 -6.89 -2.17
C LYS A 44 12.77 -6.78 -3.67
N GLY A 45 13.92 -6.19 -4.03
CA GLY A 45 14.35 -6.02 -5.42
C GLY A 45 13.36 -5.17 -6.22
N CYS A 46 13.11 -5.54 -7.48
CA CYS A 46 12.19 -4.81 -8.37
C CYS A 46 10.77 -4.65 -7.81
N CYS A 47 10.32 -5.57 -6.94
CA CYS A 47 8.99 -5.49 -6.33
C CYS A 47 8.86 -4.34 -5.31
N ALA A 48 9.97 -3.90 -4.71
CA ALA A 48 9.96 -2.74 -3.81
C ALA A 48 9.66 -1.44 -4.57
N GLY A 49 10.03 -1.37 -5.85
CA GLY A 49 9.75 -0.24 -6.75
C GLY A 49 8.47 -0.40 -7.58
N CYS A 50 7.64 -1.39 -7.29
CA CYS A 50 6.37 -1.58 -7.99
C CYS A 50 5.41 -0.40 -7.71
N ALA A 51 4.44 -0.17 -8.60
CA ALA A 51 3.35 0.80 -8.34
C ALA A 51 2.39 0.36 -7.22
N VAL A 52 2.40 -0.93 -6.84
CA VAL A 52 1.48 -1.48 -5.84
C VAL A 52 1.65 -0.86 -4.45
N PRO A 53 2.85 -0.77 -3.85
CA PRO A 53 3.06 -0.08 -2.56
C PRO A 53 2.48 1.33 -2.47
N VAL A 54 2.75 2.17 -3.46
CA VAL A 54 2.26 3.56 -3.48
C VAL A 54 0.75 3.60 -3.69
N GLY A 55 0.21 2.71 -4.53
CA GLY A 55 -1.23 2.57 -4.76
C GLY A 55 -1.97 2.11 -3.50
N LEU A 56 -1.41 1.16 -2.75
CA LEU A 56 -1.95 0.68 -1.48
C LEU A 56 -2.08 1.82 -0.46
N PHE A 57 -1.00 2.59 -0.27
CA PHE A 57 -0.99 3.71 0.66
C PHE A 57 -1.98 4.80 0.24
N LYS A 58 -2.06 5.09 -1.06
CA LYS A 58 -3.03 6.05 -1.58
C LYS A 58 -4.47 5.57 -1.40
N ALA A 59 -4.74 4.30 -1.64
CA ALA A 59 -6.07 3.70 -1.44
C ALA A 59 -6.52 3.81 0.01
N MET A 60 -5.63 3.54 0.97
CA MET A 60 -5.88 3.75 2.39
C MET A 60 -6.28 5.21 2.68
N GLN A 61 -5.49 6.19 2.19
CA GLN A 61 -5.81 7.61 2.38
C GLN A 61 -7.19 7.99 1.81
N VAL A 62 -7.54 7.48 0.63
CA VAL A 62 -8.86 7.71 0.01
C VAL A 62 -9.97 7.08 0.86
N SER A 63 -9.80 5.83 1.31
CA SER A 63 -10.79 5.16 2.16
C SER A 63 -11.01 5.83 3.52
N ALA A 64 -10.00 6.54 4.02
CA ALA A 64 -10.06 7.29 5.26
C ALA A 64 -10.47 8.77 5.08
N CYS A 65 -10.89 9.17 3.87
CA CYS A 65 -11.23 10.56 3.51
C CYS A 65 -10.06 11.57 3.72
N LEU A 66 -8.82 11.08 3.76
CA LEU A 66 -7.60 11.89 3.89
C LEU A 66 -7.06 12.36 2.53
N ALA A 67 -7.63 11.86 1.44
CA ALA A 67 -7.31 12.28 0.09
C ALA A 67 -8.58 12.42 -0.73
N LEU A 68 -8.71 13.51 -1.49
CA LEU A 68 -9.82 13.69 -2.41
C LEU A 68 -9.82 12.58 -3.47
N PRO A 69 -10.90 11.79 -3.60
CA PRO A 69 -11.03 10.83 -4.67
C PRO A 69 -11.24 11.60 -5.98
N LYS A 70 -10.17 11.68 -6.77
CA LYS A 70 -10.30 11.96 -8.20
C LYS A 70 -10.05 10.67 -8.94
N ASP A 71 -10.87 10.41 -9.95
CA ASP A 71 -10.61 9.35 -10.90
C ASP A 71 -9.28 9.64 -11.61
N ILE A 72 -8.32 8.74 -11.43
CA ILE A 72 -6.99 8.83 -12.03
C ILE A 72 -6.73 7.59 -12.87
N MET A 73 -6.24 7.80 -14.10
CA MET A 73 -5.84 6.74 -15.01
C MET A 73 -4.33 6.82 -15.25
N ILE A 74 -3.63 5.72 -14.94
CA ILE A 74 -2.20 5.58 -15.27
C ILE A 74 -2.09 4.63 -16.47
N LYS A 75 -1.58 5.13 -17.60
CA LYS A 75 -1.28 4.33 -18.78
C LYS A 75 0.24 4.15 -18.89
N ILE A 76 0.67 2.90 -18.97
CA ILE A 76 2.08 2.54 -19.24
C ILE A 76 2.17 2.19 -20.72
N SER A 77 3.10 2.81 -21.43
CA SER A 77 3.44 2.52 -22.82
C SER A 77 4.94 2.28 -22.95
N SER A 78 5.30 1.34 -23.82
CA SER A 78 6.68 1.03 -24.24
C SER A 78 7.13 1.90 -25.40
#